data_AF-A0A484DI22-F1
#
_entry.id   AF-A0A484DI22-F1
#
_cell.length_a   1.000
_cell.length_b   1.000
_cell.length_c   1.000
_cell.angle_alpha   90.00
_cell.angle_beta   90.00
_cell.angle_gamma   90.00
#
_symmetry.space_group_name_H-M   'P 1'
#
loop_
_entity.id
_entity.type
_entity.pdbx_description
1 polymer ?
#
loop_
_entity_poly.entity_id
_entity_poly.type
_entity_poly.pdbx_seq_one_letter_code
_entity_poly.pdbx_strand_id
1 'polypeptide(L)'
;MHKPGDVILGGLFEVHYTSVFPELTFTSEPNQLNCQGFDPPGFRHAMTMAFAIDEINKNSNLLPNVTLGYSLYDNCATLVIGLSAALSLASGQEEQFPPQENCLGTPPVLGIVLAMIQILKRFGWTWTGLLVSDDDYGRYVARSFQSDLAQSGGGCLAYLEILPWGDNPAELRRIVEVMKKSTARVVIVFAHQIHMIQLMEEVVRQNVTGLQWMASEAWTSAAVLQTPHLMPYLGGTLGWVEAGGALCTGLEDLENVETEFLDVSNLRPEYNIYKAVYALAYALDEMLRCVPERGPFSGHSCATLQRLEPWQV
;
A
#
# COMPACT_ATOMS: atom_id res chain seq x y z
N MET A 1 0.11 -4.47 7.64
CA MET A 1 -0.88 -5.22 6.83
C MET A 1 -2.22 -5.19 7.55
N HIS A 2 -3.34 -5.08 6.83
CA HIS A 2 -4.67 -5.07 7.45
C HIS A 2 -5.67 -5.91 6.65
N LYS A 3 -6.55 -6.63 7.35
CA LYS A 3 -7.70 -7.33 6.78
C LYS A 3 -8.89 -7.17 7.73
N PRO A 4 -10.04 -6.67 7.24
CA PRO A 4 -11.21 -6.50 8.08
C PRO A 4 -11.82 -7.86 8.46
N GLY A 5 -12.53 -7.87 9.59
CA GLY A 5 -13.29 -9.00 10.11
C GLY A 5 -14.15 -8.56 11.29
N ASP A 6 -15.04 -9.42 11.76
CA ASP A 6 -15.89 -9.18 12.93
C ASP A 6 -15.05 -9.02 14.21
N VAL A 7 -13.91 -9.72 14.29
CA VAL A 7 -12.91 -9.58 15.37
C VAL A 7 -11.54 -9.36 14.75
N ILE A 8 -10.87 -8.28 15.14
CA ILE A 8 -9.52 -7.93 14.64
C ILE A 8 -8.47 -8.44 15.62
N LEU A 9 -7.55 -9.27 15.14
CA LEU A 9 -6.38 -9.69 15.89
C LEU A 9 -5.18 -8.78 15.57
N GLY A 10 -4.64 -8.12 16.59
CA GLY A 10 -3.43 -7.30 16.48
C GLY A 10 -2.17 -8.14 16.49
N GLY A 11 -1.22 -7.82 15.62
CA GLY A 11 0.11 -8.46 15.60
C GLY A 11 1.23 -7.44 15.47
N LEU A 12 2.33 -7.66 16.20
CA LEU A 12 3.56 -6.88 16.12
C LEU A 12 4.69 -7.79 15.67
N PHE A 13 5.37 -7.42 14.59
CA PHE A 13 6.44 -8.22 14.00
C PHE A 13 7.64 -7.35 13.63
N GLU A 14 8.84 -7.94 13.67
CA GLU A 14 10.08 -7.29 13.25
C GLU A 14 10.27 -7.48 11.74
N VAL A 15 9.55 -6.74 10.92
CA VAL A 15 9.67 -6.86 9.45
C VAL A 15 10.92 -6.14 8.93
N HIS A 16 11.44 -5.19 9.71
CA HIS A 16 12.74 -4.58 9.51
C HIS A 16 13.65 -4.74 10.74
N TYR A 17 14.95 -4.91 10.52
CA TYR A 17 15.93 -5.16 11.60
C TYR A 17 16.49 -3.89 12.25
N THR A 18 16.25 -2.69 11.69
CA THR A 18 16.69 -1.44 12.31
C THR A 18 15.76 -0.28 12.01
N SER A 19 15.72 0.68 12.93
CA SER A 19 15.20 2.02 12.67
C SER A 19 16.36 3.03 12.67
N VAL A 20 16.33 4.01 11.78
CA VAL A 20 17.28 5.12 11.81
C VAL A 20 16.64 6.29 12.54
N PHE A 21 17.21 6.60 13.72
CA PHE A 21 16.85 7.79 14.47
C PHE A 21 17.61 8.99 13.90
N PRO A 22 16.94 10.02 13.37
CA PRO A 22 17.61 11.26 13.04
C PRO A 22 18.12 11.94 14.32
N GLU A 23 19.26 12.63 14.26
CA GLU A 23 19.71 13.45 15.39
C GLU A 23 18.67 14.55 15.68
N LEU A 24 18.13 14.53 16.89
CA LEU A 24 17.11 15.49 17.31
C LEU A 24 17.78 16.74 17.87
N THR A 25 17.64 17.85 17.14
CA THR A 25 18.08 19.17 17.61
C THR A 25 17.05 19.84 18.53
N PHE A 26 15.85 19.25 18.66
CA PHE A 26 14.70 19.75 19.44
C PHE A 26 14.25 21.17 19.06
N THR A 27 14.55 21.61 17.84
CA THR A 27 14.18 22.93 17.31
C THR A 27 12.92 22.91 16.44
N SER A 28 12.40 21.73 16.13
CA SER A 28 11.24 21.48 15.27
C SER A 28 10.67 20.10 15.59
N GLU A 29 9.48 19.82 15.05
CA GLU A 29 8.86 18.50 15.17
C GLU A 29 9.78 17.40 14.59
N PRO A 30 9.99 16.28 15.31
CA PRO A 30 10.81 15.16 14.84
C PRO A 30 10.24 14.52 13.57
N ASN A 31 11.09 14.21 12.60
CA ASN A 31 10.68 13.42 11.43
C ASN A 31 10.20 12.01 11.82
N GLN A 32 9.29 11.43 11.03
CA GLN A 32 8.89 10.03 11.19
C GLN A 32 10.12 9.10 11.10
N LEU A 33 10.12 8.10 11.95
CA LEU A 33 11.18 7.10 12.02
C LEU A 33 11.18 6.26 10.75
N ASN A 34 12.34 6.13 10.11
CA ASN A 34 12.48 5.29 8.93
C ASN A 34 13.00 3.91 9.33
N CYS A 35 12.26 2.88 8.93
CA CYS A 35 12.66 1.49 9.12
C CYS A 35 13.53 1.05 7.94
N GLN A 36 14.64 0.38 8.22
CA GLN A 36 15.58 -0.06 7.21
C GLN A 36 15.94 -1.52 7.39
N GLY A 37 16.27 -2.14 6.26
CA GLY A 37 16.75 -3.51 6.25
C GLY A 37 15.61 -4.51 6.43
N PHE A 38 15.11 -5.03 5.31
CA PHE A 38 14.02 -6.00 5.31
C PHE A 38 14.48 -7.32 5.94
N ASP A 39 13.70 -7.84 6.88
CA ASP A 39 13.93 -9.11 7.57
C ASP A 39 12.96 -10.18 7.05
N PRO A 40 13.42 -11.11 6.18
CA PRO A 40 12.56 -12.14 5.61
C PRO A 40 11.90 -13.06 6.66
N PRO A 41 12.59 -13.52 7.73
CA PRO A 41 11.96 -14.25 8.83
C PRO A 41 10.84 -13.48 9.54
N GLY A 42 11.05 -12.22 9.88
CA GLY A 42 10.03 -11.36 10.48
C GLY A 42 8.81 -11.15 9.59
N PHE A 43 9.02 -11.00 8.28
CA PHE A 43 7.92 -10.98 7.32
C PHE A 43 7.18 -12.32 7.26
N ARG A 44 7.89 -13.45 7.32
CA ARG A 44 7.29 -14.79 7.38
C ARG A 44 6.44 -15.00 8.63
N HIS A 45 6.86 -14.46 9.77
CA HIS A 45 6.08 -14.49 11.01
C HIS A 45 4.74 -13.76 10.83
N ALA A 46 4.75 -12.56 10.24
CA ALA A 46 3.53 -11.81 9.94
C ALA A 46 2.62 -12.59 8.97
N MET A 47 3.19 -13.16 7.92
CA MET A 47 2.46 -13.99 6.96
C MET A 47 1.88 -15.27 7.59
N THR A 48 2.55 -15.85 8.58
CA THR A 48 2.06 -17.03 9.31
C THR A 48 0.80 -16.71 10.11
N MET A 49 0.75 -15.53 10.74
CA MET A 49 -0.47 -15.08 11.43
C MET A 49 -1.63 -14.89 10.45
N ALA A 50 -1.38 -14.23 9.31
CA ALA A 50 -2.39 -14.06 8.26
C ALA A 50 -2.88 -15.40 7.70
N PHE A 51 -1.96 -16.35 7.46
CA PHE A 51 -2.27 -17.71 7.02
C PHE A 51 -3.15 -18.46 8.02
N ALA A 52 -2.80 -18.44 9.31
CA ALA A 52 -3.58 -19.12 10.35
C ALA A 52 -5.01 -18.56 10.44
N ILE A 53 -5.17 -17.24 10.35
CA ILE A 53 -6.48 -16.57 10.32
C ILE A 53 -7.29 -17.01 9.09
N ASP A 54 -6.67 -17.08 7.92
CA ASP A 54 -7.33 -17.54 6.70
C ASP A 54 -7.74 -19.02 6.75
N GLU A 55 -6.96 -19.85 7.42
CA GLU A 55 -7.28 -21.26 7.66
C GLU A 55 -8.48 -21.41 8.61
N ILE A 56 -8.50 -20.65 9.71
CA ILE A 56 -9.61 -20.63 10.68
C ILE A 56 -10.90 -20.18 10.00
N ASN A 57 -10.87 -19.09 9.24
CA ASN A 57 -12.04 -18.57 8.53
C ASN A 57 -12.63 -19.55 7.49
N LYS A 58 -11.86 -20.55 7.03
CA LYS A 58 -12.33 -21.61 6.13
C LYS A 58 -12.91 -22.82 6.87
N ASN A 59 -12.69 -22.94 8.18
CA ASN A 59 -13.10 -24.08 8.97
C ASN A 59 -14.52 -23.88 9.52
N SER A 60 -15.50 -24.60 8.97
CA SER A 60 -16.89 -24.53 9.42
C SER A 60 -17.13 -25.05 10.85
N ASN A 61 -16.15 -25.71 11.47
CA ASN A 61 -16.27 -26.25 12.83
C ASN A 61 -15.68 -25.32 13.91
N LEU A 62 -15.09 -24.19 13.54
CA LEU A 62 -14.46 -23.25 14.47
C LEU A 62 -14.89 -21.84 14.06
N LEU A 63 -15.59 -21.12 14.94
CA LEU A 63 -16.13 -19.78 14.65
C LEU A 63 -17.02 -19.70 13.38
N PRO A 64 -18.03 -20.58 13.21
CA PRO A 64 -18.79 -20.71 11.95
C PRO A 64 -19.53 -19.45 11.47
N ASN A 65 -19.79 -18.47 12.36
CA ASN A 65 -20.52 -17.24 12.06
C ASN A 65 -19.71 -15.98 12.38
N VAL A 66 -18.39 -16.10 12.50
CA VAL A 66 -17.50 -14.99 12.86
C VAL A 66 -16.30 -15.01 11.93
N THR A 67 -16.01 -13.87 11.33
CA THR A 67 -14.82 -13.68 10.51
C THR A 67 -13.71 -13.03 11.34
N LEU A 68 -12.56 -13.66 11.38
CA LEU A 68 -11.36 -13.08 11.98
C LEU A 68 -10.64 -12.19 10.95
N GLY A 69 -10.34 -10.97 11.36
CA GLY A 69 -9.48 -10.02 10.65
C GLY A 69 -8.15 -9.82 11.40
N TYR A 70 -7.30 -8.96 10.86
CA TYR A 70 -6.01 -8.64 11.49
C TYR A 70 -5.53 -7.21 11.21
N SER A 71 -4.75 -6.68 12.14
CA SER A 71 -3.93 -5.47 11.99
C SER A 71 -2.49 -5.79 12.41
N LEU A 72 -1.60 -5.93 11.43
CA LEU A 72 -0.20 -6.32 11.65
C LEU A 72 0.70 -5.10 11.44
N TYR A 73 1.47 -4.75 12.47
CA TYR A 73 2.40 -3.63 12.47
C TYR A 73 3.85 -4.12 12.49
N ASP A 74 4.70 -3.35 11.84
CA ASP A 74 6.14 -3.48 11.94
C ASP A 74 6.65 -2.66 13.13
N ASN A 75 7.40 -3.28 14.04
CA ASN A 75 8.01 -2.60 15.17
C ASN A 75 9.47 -2.19 14.90
N CYS A 76 10.03 -2.57 13.75
CA CYS A 76 11.39 -2.24 13.28
C CYS A 76 12.49 -2.50 14.32
N ALA A 77 12.33 -3.57 15.11
CA ALA A 77 13.19 -3.92 16.25
C ALA A 77 13.40 -2.76 17.26
N THR A 78 12.40 -1.88 17.39
CA THR A 78 12.52 -0.60 18.08
C THR A 78 11.39 -0.39 19.08
N LEU A 79 11.75 -0.17 20.35
CA LEU A 79 10.80 -0.09 21.46
C LEU A 79 9.75 1.01 21.26
N VAL A 80 10.14 2.19 20.78
CA VAL A 80 9.22 3.33 20.62
C VAL A 80 8.17 3.03 19.55
N ILE A 81 8.57 2.44 18.42
CA ILE A 81 7.67 2.07 17.33
C ILE A 81 6.74 0.94 17.78
N GLY A 82 7.29 -0.09 18.44
CA GLY A 82 6.49 -1.17 19.01
C GLY A 82 5.47 -0.69 20.05
N LEU A 83 5.83 0.29 20.88
CA LEU A 83 4.94 0.89 21.85
C LEU A 83 3.83 1.70 21.19
N SER A 84 4.14 2.53 20.18
CA SER A 84 3.13 3.26 19.42
C SER A 84 2.14 2.30 18.77
N ALA A 85 2.62 1.26 18.11
CA ALA A 85 1.78 0.23 17.50
C ALA A 85 0.90 -0.51 18.53
N ALA A 86 1.46 -0.83 19.72
CA ALA A 86 0.70 -1.43 20.81
C ALA A 86 -0.40 -0.47 21.35
N LEU A 87 -0.13 0.83 21.45
CA LEU A 87 -1.13 1.83 21.84
C LEU A 87 -2.24 1.96 20.79
N SER A 88 -1.91 1.91 19.49
CA SER A 88 -2.92 1.92 18.42
C SER A 88 -3.84 0.70 18.53
N LEU A 89 -3.27 -0.49 18.77
CA LEU A 89 -4.03 -1.72 18.99
C LEU A 89 -4.90 -1.67 20.26
N ALA A 90 -4.39 -1.11 21.35
CA ALA A 90 -5.09 -1.07 22.64
C ALA A 90 -6.17 0.02 22.71
N SER A 91 -5.98 1.15 22.03
CA SER A 91 -6.91 2.28 22.06
C SER A 91 -8.08 2.13 21.11
N GLY A 92 -8.01 1.21 20.14
CA GLY A 92 -8.98 1.12 19.05
C GLY A 92 -8.99 2.34 18.12
N GLN A 93 -8.08 3.30 18.34
CA GLN A 93 -7.76 4.36 17.41
C GLN A 93 -6.67 3.83 16.50
N GLU A 94 -7.06 3.27 15.36
CA GLU A 94 -6.13 3.17 14.23
C GLU A 94 -5.63 4.59 13.96
N GLU A 95 -4.35 4.87 14.21
CA GLU A 95 -3.75 6.16 13.85
C GLU A 95 -3.87 6.32 12.32
N GLN A 96 -4.79 7.19 11.91
CA GLN A 96 -4.65 7.91 10.66
C GLN A 96 -3.40 8.78 10.81
N PHE A 97 -2.29 8.35 10.21
CA PHE A 97 -1.04 9.09 10.15
C PHE A 97 -1.29 10.58 9.84
N PRO A 98 -0.93 11.53 10.73
CA PRO A 98 -0.99 12.95 10.38
C PRO A 98 0.13 13.27 9.36
N PRO A 99 -0.13 14.03 8.28
CA PRO A 99 0.88 14.38 7.29
C PRO A 99 1.90 15.36 7.89
N GLN A 100 3.18 15.07 7.72
CA GLN A 100 4.28 15.85 8.28
C GLN A 100 4.53 17.13 7.46
N GLU A 101 4.40 18.31 8.08
CA GLU A 101 4.28 19.61 7.39
C GLU A 101 5.57 20.31 6.94
N ASN A 102 6.78 19.75 7.06
CA ASN A 102 8.00 20.46 6.64
C ASN A 102 9.03 19.59 5.90
N CYS A 103 8.85 19.49 4.57
CA CYS A 103 9.81 18.88 3.65
C CYS A 103 11.00 19.83 3.37
N LEU A 104 12.14 19.65 4.06
CA LEU A 104 13.38 20.35 3.73
C LEU A 104 14.32 19.46 2.91
N GLY A 105 14.28 19.68 1.60
CA GLY A 105 15.05 19.01 0.56
C GLY A 105 14.38 19.30 -0.78
N THR A 106 15.13 19.34 -1.89
CA THR A 106 14.48 19.33 -3.21
C THR A 106 13.78 17.97 -3.34
N PRO A 107 12.44 17.90 -3.45
CA PRO A 107 11.76 16.61 -3.55
C PRO A 107 12.39 15.80 -4.69
N PRO A 108 12.69 14.50 -4.52
CA PRO A 108 13.20 13.65 -5.60
C PRO A 108 12.38 13.78 -6.89
N VAL A 109 11.09 14.06 -6.72
CA VAL A 109 10.08 14.37 -7.74
C VAL A 109 10.46 15.53 -8.67
N LEU A 110 11.12 16.58 -8.18
CA LEU A 110 11.59 17.67 -9.06
C LEU A 110 12.69 17.18 -10.02
N GLY A 111 13.56 16.28 -9.55
CA GLY A 111 14.54 15.62 -10.40
C GLY A 111 13.86 14.82 -11.51
N ILE A 112 12.79 14.10 -11.17
CA ILE A 112 11.98 13.33 -12.13
C ILE A 112 11.31 14.26 -13.15
N VAL A 113 10.68 15.36 -12.71
CA VAL A 113 10.06 16.37 -13.60
C VAL A 113 11.06 16.90 -14.62
N LEU A 114 12.24 17.33 -14.16
CA LEU A 114 13.28 17.86 -15.04
C LEU A 114 13.78 16.79 -16.02
N ALA A 115 13.95 15.56 -15.55
CA ALA A 115 14.40 14.46 -16.40
C ALA A 115 13.35 14.07 -17.46
N MET A 116 12.06 14.07 -17.11
CA MET A 116 10.97 13.88 -18.07
C MET A 116 10.97 14.98 -19.14
N ILE A 117 11.14 16.25 -18.75
CA ILE A 117 11.25 17.37 -19.70
C ILE A 117 12.45 17.17 -20.65
N GLN A 118 13.59 16.69 -20.15
CA GLN A 118 14.75 16.38 -21.00
C GLN A 118 14.44 15.23 -21.99
N ILE A 119 13.68 14.22 -21.58
CA ILE A 119 13.21 13.15 -22.47
C ILE A 119 12.30 13.73 -23.56
N LEU A 120 11.31 14.57 -23.20
CA LEU A 120 10.44 15.22 -24.17
C LEU A 120 11.24 15.98 -25.23
N LYS A 121 12.23 16.77 -24.79
CA LYS A 121 13.12 17.52 -25.67
C LYS A 121 13.96 16.60 -26.57
N ARG A 122 14.49 15.52 -26.01
CA ARG A 122 15.31 14.53 -26.74
C ARG A 122 14.54 13.86 -27.87
N PHE A 123 13.27 13.53 -27.64
CA PHE A 123 12.41 12.86 -28.62
C PHE A 123 11.59 13.84 -29.48
N GLY A 124 11.69 15.14 -29.25
CA GLY A 124 10.92 16.16 -29.97
C GLY A 124 9.42 16.12 -29.68
N TRP A 125 9.02 15.60 -28.52
CA TRP A 125 7.62 15.54 -28.11
C TRP A 125 7.17 16.88 -27.53
N THR A 126 6.49 17.67 -28.36
CA THR A 126 6.09 19.04 -28.01
C THR A 126 4.64 19.17 -27.55
N TRP A 127 3.84 18.11 -27.60
CA TRP A 127 2.42 18.13 -27.24
C TRP A 127 2.07 16.92 -26.39
N THR A 128 1.86 17.15 -25.08
CA THR A 128 1.74 16.07 -24.08
C THR A 128 0.54 16.28 -23.16
N GLY A 129 -0.08 15.20 -22.70
CA GLY A 129 -1.08 15.22 -21.64
C GLY A 129 -0.43 15.05 -20.27
N LEU A 130 -0.97 15.71 -19.24
CA LEU A 130 -0.54 15.52 -17.85
C LEU A 130 -1.75 15.10 -16.99
N LEU A 131 -1.62 13.96 -16.32
CA LEU A 131 -2.58 13.46 -15.35
C LEU A 131 -1.93 13.50 -13.96
N VAL A 132 -2.64 14.03 -12.98
CA VAL A 132 -2.11 14.14 -11.61
C VAL A 132 -3.13 13.67 -10.59
N SER A 133 -2.68 13.12 -9.45
CA SER A 133 -3.57 12.85 -8.31
C SER A 133 -4.05 14.14 -7.63
N ASP A 134 -5.23 14.09 -7.02
CA ASP A 134 -5.78 15.20 -6.24
C ASP A 134 -5.20 15.26 -4.82
N ASP A 135 -3.88 15.41 -4.72
CA ASP A 135 -3.14 15.53 -3.47
C ASP A 135 -1.94 16.48 -3.65
N ASP A 136 -1.20 16.72 -2.56
CA ASP A 136 -0.05 17.62 -2.59
C ASP A 136 1.05 17.13 -3.54
N TYR A 137 1.21 15.82 -3.72
CA TYR A 137 2.15 15.23 -4.68
C TYR A 137 1.78 15.63 -6.11
N GLY A 138 0.56 15.31 -6.56
CA GLY A 138 0.10 15.59 -7.91
C GLY A 138 -0.03 17.09 -8.19
N ARG A 139 -0.59 17.87 -7.24
CA ARG A 139 -0.79 19.32 -7.40
C ARG A 139 0.52 20.10 -7.41
N TYR A 140 1.52 19.68 -6.62
CA TYR A 140 2.85 20.28 -6.66
C TYR A 140 3.51 20.03 -8.01
N VAL A 141 3.46 18.79 -8.51
CA VAL A 141 4.01 18.43 -9.83
C VAL A 141 3.32 19.19 -10.94
N ALA A 142 2.00 19.31 -10.95
CA ALA A 142 1.28 20.06 -11.97
C ALA A 142 1.82 21.50 -12.12
N ARG A 143 2.07 22.17 -10.99
CA ARG A 143 2.60 23.54 -10.98
C ARG A 143 4.06 23.60 -11.44
N SER A 144 4.92 22.74 -10.90
CA SER A 144 6.34 22.71 -11.28
C SER A 144 6.51 22.31 -12.74
N PHE A 145 5.88 21.23 -13.18
CA PHE A 145 5.97 20.74 -14.55
C PHE A 145 5.51 21.79 -15.57
N GLN A 146 4.39 22.46 -15.31
CA GLN A 146 3.89 23.52 -16.19
C GLN A 146 4.87 24.70 -16.28
N SER A 147 5.44 25.12 -15.15
CA SER A 147 6.46 26.17 -15.12
C SER A 147 7.73 25.76 -15.87
N ASP A 148 8.27 24.60 -15.56
CA ASP A 148 9.57 24.13 -16.06
C ASP A 148 9.50 23.75 -17.54
N LEU A 149 8.37 23.20 -18.00
CA LEU A 149 8.13 22.93 -19.42
C LEU A 149 8.10 24.24 -20.22
N ALA A 150 7.41 25.26 -19.72
CA ALA A 150 7.33 26.57 -20.36
C ALA A 150 8.70 27.24 -20.44
N GLN A 151 9.48 27.20 -19.36
CA GLN A 151 10.83 27.77 -19.31
C GLN A 151 11.84 27.01 -20.19
N SER A 152 11.71 25.69 -20.28
CA SER A 152 12.65 24.86 -21.05
C SER A 152 12.44 24.93 -22.56
N GLY A 153 11.35 25.53 -23.03
CA GLY A 153 10.91 25.50 -24.42
C GLY A 153 10.61 24.08 -24.92
N GLY A 154 10.33 23.15 -24.01
CA GLY A 154 10.21 21.72 -24.30
C GLY A 154 8.89 21.29 -24.92
N GLY A 155 7.88 22.17 -24.95
CA GLY A 155 6.55 21.87 -25.52
C GLY A 155 5.42 22.55 -24.76
N CYS A 156 4.21 22.03 -24.96
CA CYS A 156 2.99 22.49 -24.30
C CYS A 156 2.18 21.30 -23.77
N LEU A 157 1.40 21.57 -22.72
CA LEU A 157 0.39 20.64 -22.23
C LEU A 157 -0.87 20.77 -23.07
N ALA A 158 -1.29 19.66 -23.67
CA ALA A 158 -2.55 19.54 -24.41
C ALA A 158 -3.76 19.57 -23.46
N TYR A 159 -3.59 18.94 -22.30
CA TYR A 159 -4.54 18.91 -21.21
C TYR A 159 -3.79 18.64 -19.91
N LEU A 160 -4.35 19.15 -18.82
CA LEU A 160 -3.97 18.84 -17.45
C LEU A 160 -5.26 18.40 -16.76
N GLU A 161 -5.32 17.13 -16.34
CA GLU A 161 -6.50 16.57 -15.67
C GLU A 161 -6.12 16.02 -14.30
N ILE A 162 -7.02 16.18 -13.35
CA ILE A 162 -6.85 15.72 -11.97
C ILE A 162 -7.66 14.45 -11.80
N LEU A 163 -7.02 13.36 -11.37
CA LEU A 163 -7.65 12.07 -11.12
C LEU A 163 -8.42 12.11 -9.80
N PRO A 164 -9.71 11.71 -9.77
CA PRO A 164 -10.53 11.78 -8.58
C PRO A 164 -10.14 10.71 -7.56
N TRP A 165 -10.32 11.01 -6.27
CA TRP A 165 -10.31 10.01 -5.21
C TRP A 165 -11.62 9.19 -5.20
N GLY A 166 -11.52 7.91 -4.83
CA GLY A 166 -12.66 7.01 -4.71
C GLY A 166 -13.23 6.57 -6.07
N ASP A 167 -14.39 5.91 -6.05
CA ASP A 167 -15.04 5.43 -7.28
C ASP A 167 -15.93 6.53 -7.90
N ASN A 168 -15.39 7.23 -8.90
CA ASN A 168 -16.12 8.25 -9.66
C ASN A 168 -16.04 7.96 -11.17
N PRO A 169 -16.84 7.01 -11.69
CA PRO A 169 -16.74 6.55 -13.07
C PRO A 169 -17.20 7.60 -14.09
N ALA A 170 -18.03 8.56 -13.68
CA ALA A 170 -18.46 9.67 -14.54
C ALA A 170 -17.29 10.61 -14.84
N GLU A 171 -16.47 10.91 -13.83
CA GLU A 171 -15.32 11.79 -13.98
C GLU A 171 -14.17 11.11 -14.72
N LEU A 172 -13.88 9.84 -14.42
CA LEU A 172 -12.90 9.05 -15.18
C LEU A 172 -13.28 8.96 -16.65
N ARG A 173 -14.57 8.75 -16.96
CA ARG A 173 -15.06 8.76 -18.34
C ARG A 173 -14.84 10.11 -19.02
N ARG A 174 -15.08 11.23 -18.32
CA ARG A 174 -14.83 12.59 -18.84
C ARG A 174 -13.35 12.78 -19.17
N ILE A 175 -12.46 12.37 -18.28
CA ILE A 175 -11.00 12.47 -18.45
C ILE A 175 -10.54 11.63 -19.66
N VAL A 176 -10.98 10.38 -19.75
CA VAL A 176 -10.65 9.50 -20.90
C VAL A 176 -11.19 10.08 -22.22
N GLU A 177 -12.35 10.72 -22.22
CA GLU A 177 -12.87 11.43 -23.39
C GLU A 177 -12.03 12.65 -23.80
N VAL A 178 -11.47 13.40 -22.84
CA VAL A 178 -10.51 14.47 -23.11
C VAL A 178 -9.24 13.90 -23.74
N MET A 179 -8.73 12.80 -23.20
CA MET A 179 -7.54 12.10 -23.74
C MET A 179 -7.78 11.65 -25.19
N LYS A 180 -8.95 11.08 -25.49
CA LYS A 180 -9.32 10.62 -26.85
C LYS A 180 -9.46 11.76 -27.85
N LYS A 181 -9.97 12.91 -27.41
CA LYS A 181 -10.15 14.09 -28.28
C LYS A 181 -8.83 14.80 -28.57
N SER A 182 -7.84 14.63 -27.70
CA SER A 182 -6.52 15.24 -27.86
C SER A 182 -5.70 14.56 -28.94
N THR A 183 -4.84 15.32 -29.62
CA THR A 183 -3.81 14.80 -30.53
C THR A 183 -2.53 14.37 -29.81
N ALA A 184 -2.42 14.65 -28.51
CA ALA A 184 -1.27 14.27 -27.71
C ALA A 184 -1.15 12.74 -27.62
N ARG A 185 0.01 12.22 -28.03
CA ARG A 185 0.33 10.79 -27.94
C ARG A 185 1.06 10.43 -26.65
N VAL A 186 1.75 11.39 -26.05
CA VAL A 186 2.48 11.19 -24.80
C VAL A 186 1.60 11.64 -23.64
N VAL A 187 1.42 10.77 -22.65
CA VAL A 187 0.66 11.04 -21.43
C VAL A 187 1.55 10.80 -20.23
N ILE A 188 1.79 11.87 -19.48
CA ILE A 188 2.61 11.88 -18.27
C ILE A 188 1.68 11.74 -17.09
N VAL A 189 1.97 10.83 -16.15
CA VAL A 189 1.11 10.59 -15.00
C VAL A 189 1.90 10.61 -13.70
N PHE A 190 1.57 11.59 -12.85
CA PHE A 190 2.03 11.67 -11.47
C PHE A 190 0.85 11.41 -10.53
N ALA A 191 0.65 10.14 -10.21
CA ALA A 191 -0.43 9.71 -9.34
C ALA A 191 -0.04 8.43 -8.60
N HIS A 192 -0.73 8.15 -7.49
CA HIS A 192 -0.60 6.87 -6.80
C HIS A 192 -1.12 5.70 -7.65
N GLN A 193 -0.62 4.49 -7.38
CA GLN A 193 -1.02 3.24 -8.03
C GLN A 193 -2.55 3.07 -8.14
N ILE A 194 -3.30 3.41 -7.09
CA ILE A 194 -4.76 3.21 -7.07
C ILE A 194 -5.50 4.03 -8.14
N HIS A 195 -5.06 5.27 -8.40
CA HIS A 195 -5.65 6.12 -9.43
C HIS A 195 -5.41 5.56 -10.83
N MET A 196 -4.23 4.96 -11.05
CA MET A 196 -3.93 4.34 -12.34
C MET A 196 -4.74 3.07 -12.57
N ILE A 197 -5.02 2.27 -11.54
CA ILE A 197 -5.91 1.10 -11.68
C ILE A 197 -7.29 1.56 -12.18
N GLN A 198 -7.89 2.55 -11.52
CA GLN A 198 -9.22 3.05 -11.87
C GLN A 198 -9.24 3.71 -13.25
N LEU A 199 -8.20 4.48 -13.61
CA LEU A 199 -8.07 5.05 -14.94
C LEU A 199 -7.96 3.95 -16.01
N MET A 200 -7.19 2.89 -15.75
CA MET A 200 -7.01 1.79 -16.68
C MET A 200 -8.28 1.00 -16.93
N GLU A 201 -9.14 0.82 -15.92
CA GLU A 201 -10.46 0.23 -16.12
C GLU A 201 -11.27 0.99 -17.18
N GLU A 202 -11.31 2.32 -17.12
CA GLU A 202 -12.06 3.13 -18.09
C GLU A 202 -11.33 3.24 -19.45
N VAL A 203 -9.99 3.29 -19.48
CA VAL A 203 -9.19 3.28 -20.71
C VAL A 203 -9.40 1.98 -21.51
N VAL A 204 -9.40 0.83 -20.82
CA VAL A 204 -9.71 -0.48 -21.41
C VAL A 204 -11.15 -0.51 -21.88
N ARG A 205 -12.09 -0.03 -21.06
CA ARG A 205 -13.52 0.02 -21.37
C ARG A 205 -13.83 0.83 -22.64
N GLN A 206 -13.07 1.89 -22.89
CA GLN A 206 -13.20 2.73 -24.08
C GLN A 206 -12.22 2.39 -25.21
N ASN A 207 -11.39 1.35 -25.01
CA ASN A 207 -10.38 0.87 -25.94
C ASN A 207 -9.42 1.96 -26.45
N VAL A 208 -8.84 2.74 -25.53
CA VAL A 208 -7.92 3.84 -25.87
C VAL A 208 -6.48 3.32 -25.94
N THR A 209 -6.00 3.08 -27.15
CA THR A 209 -4.66 2.52 -27.41
C THR A 209 -3.71 3.50 -28.10
N GLY A 210 -2.43 3.17 -28.16
CA GLY A 210 -1.43 3.95 -28.93
C GLY A 210 -1.01 5.25 -28.25
N LEU A 211 -1.03 5.25 -26.92
CA LEU A 211 -0.46 6.29 -26.07
C LEU A 211 0.90 5.82 -25.57
N GLN A 212 1.86 6.74 -25.53
CA GLN A 212 3.14 6.57 -24.87
C GLN A 212 3.02 7.11 -23.44
N TRP A 213 3.03 6.21 -22.47
CA TRP A 213 2.93 6.59 -21.06
C TRP A 213 4.30 6.95 -20.50
N MET A 214 4.33 7.98 -19.66
CA MET A 214 5.47 8.32 -18.81
C MET A 214 5.00 8.26 -17.35
N ALA A 215 5.52 7.29 -16.61
CA ALA A 215 5.12 6.97 -15.24
C ALA A 215 6.03 7.66 -14.22
N SER A 216 5.43 8.12 -13.12
CA SER A 216 6.17 8.50 -11.93
C SER A 216 6.62 7.27 -11.13
N GLU A 217 7.55 7.46 -10.20
CA GLU A 217 8.08 6.41 -9.31
C GLU A 217 6.97 5.71 -8.51
N ALA A 218 5.88 6.42 -8.21
CA ALA A 218 4.77 5.92 -7.41
C ALA A 218 4.01 4.73 -8.02
N TRP A 219 4.10 4.50 -9.33
CA TRP A 219 3.40 3.39 -10.00
C TRP A 219 4.20 2.70 -11.11
N THR A 220 5.44 3.14 -11.37
CA THR A 220 6.32 2.53 -12.37
C THR A 220 6.53 1.03 -12.13
N SER A 221 6.70 0.61 -10.87
CA SER A 221 6.95 -0.78 -10.46
C SER A 221 5.71 -1.53 -9.97
N ALA A 222 4.51 -0.97 -10.20
CA ALA A 222 3.27 -1.58 -9.71
C ALA A 222 2.91 -2.84 -10.51
N ALA A 223 3.20 -4.03 -9.96
CA ALA A 223 2.96 -5.32 -10.62
C ALA A 223 1.50 -5.54 -11.04
N VAL A 224 0.53 -4.98 -10.31
CA VAL A 224 -0.91 -5.07 -10.67
C VAL A 224 -1.24 -4.41 -12.01
N LEU A 225 -0.44 -3.44 -12.45
CA LEU A 225 -0.57 -2.79 -13.75
C LEU A 225 0.21 -3.53 -14.85
N GLN A 226 1.06 -4.48 -14.47
CA GLN A 226 1.93 -5.24 -15.38
C GLN A 226 1.34 -6.59 -15.78
N THR A 227 0.04 -6.64 -16.05
CA THR A 227 -0.65 -7.88 -16.43
C THR A 227 -0.79 -8.02 -17.95
N PRO A 228 -0.86 -9.25 -18.50
CA PRO A 228 -1.08 -9.47 -19.93
C PRO A 228 -2.32 -8.78 -20.50
N HIS A 229 -3.34 -8.58 -19.65
CA HIS A 229 -4.56 -7.85 -20.02
C HIS A 229 -4.32 -6.36 -20.28
N LEU A 230 -3.40 -5.73 -19.54
CA LEU A 230 -3.10 -4.30 -19.63
C LEU A 230 -1.92 -3.99 -20.56
N MET A 231 -1.10 -4.98 -20.92
CA MET A 231 0.04 -4.79 -21.84
C MET A 231 -0.31 -4.19 -23.20
N PRO A 232 -1.47 -4.43 -23.83
CA PRO A 232 -1.87 -3.71 -25.05
C PRO A 232 -2.02 -2.18 -24.87
N TYR A 233 -2.22 -1.72 -23.63
CA TYR A 233 -2.45 -0.32 -23.28
C TYR A 233 -1.24 0.36 -22.63
N LEU A 234 -0.51 -0.37 -21.76
CA LEU A 234 0.62 0.13 -20.97
C LEU A 234 1.99 -0.35 -21.49
N GLY A 235 2.03 -1.24 -22.49
CA GLY A 235 3.28 -1.74 -23.05
C GLY A 235 4.18 -0.61 -23.55
N GLY A 236 5.44 -0.62 -23.13
CA GLY A 236 6.42 0.41 -23.51
C GLY A 236 6.39 1.68 -22.65
N THR A 237 5.70 1.68 -21.50
CA THR A 237 5.72 2.79 -20.53
C THR A 237 7.16 3.13 -20.11
N LEU A 238 7.49 4.42 -20.11
CA LEU A 238 8.76 4.94 -19.61
C LEU A 238 8.58 5.37 -18.15
N GLY A 239 9.28 4.75 -17.21
CA GLY A 239 9.12 5.06 -15.79
C GLY A 239 10.46 5.29 -15.08
N TRP A 240 10.36 5.69 -13.81
CA TRP A 240 11.50 5.96 -12.95
C TRP A 240 11.56 4.97 -11.80
N VAL A 241 12.76 4.48 -11.54
CA VAL A 241 13.09 3.61 -10.41
C VAL A 241 14.30 4.20 -9.71
N GLU A 242 14.31 4.14 -8.38
CA GLU A 242 15.50 4.55 -7.62
C GLU A 242 16.68 3.62 -7.95
N ALA A 243 17.87 4.21 -8.04
CA ALA A 243 19.07 3.50 -8.50
C ALA A 243 19.38 2.29 -7.61
N GLY A 244 19.40 1.10 -8.22
CA GLY A 244 19.73 -0.17 -7.55
C GLY A 244 18.63 -1.22 -7.59
N GLY A 245 17.39 -0.85 -7.92
CA GLY A 245 16.29 -1.79 -8.10
C GLY A 245 16.23 -2.36 -9.52
N ALA A 246 16.22 -3.69 -9.66
CA ALA A 246 15.72 -4.32 -10.88
C ALA A 246 14.18 -4.14 -10.92
N LEU A 247 13.63 -3.88 -12.11
CA LEU A 247 12.17 -3.86 -12.30
C LEU A 247 11.63 -5.28 -12.08
N CYS A 248 10.76 -5.45 -11.10
CA CYS A 248 10.04 -6.71 -10.90
C CYS A 248 8.97 -6.84 -11.99
N THR A 249 9.01 -7.95 -12.72
CA THR A 249 8.10 -8.38 -13.77
C THR A 249 6.77 -8.92 -13.22
N GLY A 250 6.72 -9.25 -11.92
CA GLY A 250 5.62 -9.99 -11.29
C GLY A 250 5.56 -11.46 -11.71
N LEU A 251 6.51 -11.89 -12.56
CA LEU A 251 6.70 -13.27 -13.03
C LEU A 251 7.99 -13.87 -12.44
N GLU A 252 8.62 -13.19 -11.47
CA GLU A 252 9.74 -13.73 -10.72
C GLU A 252 9.35 -15.06 -10.09
N ASP A 253 10.17 -16.07 -10.33
CA ASP A 253 10.04 -17.34 -9.65
C ASP A 253 10.74 -17.25 -8.30
N LEU A 254 9.95 -17.12 -7.24
CA LEU A 254 10.46 -17.09 -5.88
C LEU A 254 11.07 -18.44 -5.47
N GLU A 255 10.67 -19.57 -6.06
CA GLU A 255 11.20 -20.90 -5.69
C GLU A 255 12.69 -21.04 -5.96
N ASN A 256 13.22 -20.26 -6.91
CA ASN A 256 14.64 -20.28 -7.28
C ASN A 256 15.49 -19.24 -6.53
N VAL A 257 14.90 -18.47 -5.63
CA VAL A 257 15.63 -17.47 -4.83
C VAL A 257 15.94 -18.07 -3.47
N GLU A 258 17.23 -18.24 -3.17
CA GLU A 258 17.67 -18.60 -1.83
C GLU A 258 17.37 -17.44 -0.87
N THR A 259 16.32 -17.61 -0.05
CA THR A 259 15.92 -16.66 0.98
C THR A 259 15.57 -17.39 2.26
N GLU A 260 15.85 -16.77 3.40
CA GLU A 260 15.43 -17.31 4.70
C GLU A 260 13.90 -17.37 4.84
N PHE A 261 13.15 -16.63 4.02
CA PHE A 261 11.70 -16.72 3.96
C PHE A 261 11.24 -18.12 3.50
N LEU A 262 11.89 -18.70 2.49
CA LEU A 262 11.50 -20.01 1.95
C LEU A 262 12.12 -21.20 2.67
N ASP A 263 13.07 -20.99 3.60
CA ASP A 263 13.70 -22.07 4.36
C ASP A 263 12.77 -22.63 5.45
N VAL A 264 12.12 -23.76 5.15
CA VAL A 264 11.21 -24.48 6.05
C VAL A 264 11.91 -25.51 6.95
N SER A 265 13.24 -25.54 7.00
CA SER A 265 14.01 -26.49 7.82
C SER A 265 13.67 -26.39 9.32
N ASN A 266 13.26 -25.22 9.78
CA ASN A 266 12.87 -24.97 11.16
C ASN A 266 11.72 -23.95 11.24
N LEU A 267 10.52 -24.45 11.57
CA LEU A 267 9.29 -23.64 11.68
C LEU A 267 8.89 -23.38 13.15
N ARG A 268 9.83 -23.44 14.09
CA ARG A 268 9.52 -23.28 15.52
C ARG A 268 8.86 -21.94 15.85
N PRO A 269 9.39 -20.78 15.40
CA PRO A 269 8.74 -19.49 15.62
C PRO A 269 7.34 -19.40 14.98
N GLU A 270 7.22 -19.86 13.73
CA GLU A 270 5.98 -19.85 12.95
C GLU A 270 4.91 -20.72 13.63
N TYR A 271 5.29 -21.90 14.11
CA TYR A 271 4.39 -22.79 14.81
C TYR A 271 3.90 -22.22 16.15
N ASN A 272 4.71 -21.39 16.82
CA ASN A 272 4.28 -20.68 18.02
C ASN A 272 3.27 -19.59 17.68
N ILE A 273 3.50 -18.83 16.61
CA ILE A 273 2.56 -17.80 16.13
C ILE A 273 1.25 -18.46 15.71
N TYR A 274 1.32 -19.53 14.93
CA TYR A 274 0.16 -20.33 14.52
C TYR A 274 -0.63 -20.80 15.75
N LYS A 275 0.02 -21.39 16.75
CA LYS A 275 -0.66 -21.82 17.98
C LYS A 275 -1.22 -20.67 18.81
N ALA A 276 -0.57 -19.50 18.83
CA ALA A 276 -1.10 -18.33 19.53
C ALA A 276 -2.42 -17.85 18.89
N VAL A 277 -2.47 -17.79 17.56
CA VAL A 277 -3.71 -17.45 16.82
C VAL A 277 -4.80 -18.48 17.08
N TYR A 278 -4.47 -19.77 17.01
CA TYR A 278 -5.43 -20.84 17.29
C TYR A 278 -5.91 -20.85 18.73
N ALA A 279 -5.06 -20.55 19.70
CA ALA A 279 -5.45 -20.46 21.10
C ALA A 279 -6.50 -19.35 21.30
N LEU A 280 -6.29 -18.17 20.71
CA LEU A 280 -7.27 -17.08 20.73
C LEU A 280 -8.58 -17.47 20.03
N ALA A 281 -8.49 -18.15 18.88
CA ALA A 281 -9.67 -18.59 18.14
C ALA A 281 -10.50 -19.63 18.91
N TYR A 282 -9.84 -20.60 19.57
CA TYR A 282 -10.53 -21.58 20.42
C TYR A 282 -11.13 -20.93 21.66
N ALA A 283 -10.42 -20.02 22.33
CA ALA A 283 -10.97 -19.27 23.47
C ALA A 283 -12.24 -18.49 23.05
N LEU A 284 -12.19 -17.83 21.89
CA LEU A 284 -13.33 -17.12 21.32
C LEU A 284 -14.48 -18.07 20.97
N ASP A 285 -14.20 -19.23 20.36
CA ASP A 285 -15.23 -20.21 19.98
C ASP A 285 -15.89 -20.85 21.22
N GLU A 286 -15.14 -21.21 22.25
CA GLU A 286 -15.68 -21.71 23.53
C GLU A 286 -16.56 -20.66 24.19
N MET A 287 -16.11 -19.40 24.22
CA MET A 287 -16.87 -18.28 24.76
C MET A 287 -18.19 -18.07 24.00
N LEU A 288 -18.18 -18.14 22.66
CA LEU A 288 -19.39 -17.98 21.83
C LEU A 288 -20.33 -19.18 21.88
N ARG A 289 -19.83 -20.39 22.17
CA ARG A 289 -20.63 -21.61 22.38
C ARG A 289 -21.15 -21.76 23.80
N CYS A 290 -20.82 -20.82 24.68
CA CYS A 290 -21.24 -20.80 26.06
C CYS A 290 -22.77 -20.94 26.19
N VAL A 291 -23.19 -21.83 27.08
CA VAL A 291 -24.61 -22.03 27.41
C VAL A 291 -24.97 -21.13 28.60
N PRO A 292 -26.02 -20.29 28.50
CA PRO A 292 -26.49 -19.48 29.63
C PRO A 292 -26.68 -20.34 30.89
N GLU A 293 -26.36 -19.81 32.06
CA GLU A 293 -26.34 -20.51 33.36
C GLU A 293 -25.15 -21.44 33.60
N ARG A 294 -24.28 -21.63 32.61
CA ARG A 294 -23.00 -22.35 32.76
C ARG A 294 -21.79 -21.50 32.38
N GLY A 295 -22.00 -20.21 32.15
CA GLY A 295 -20.96 -19.32 31.72
C GLY A 295 -19.94 -18.99 32.82
N PRO A 296 -18.71 -18.62 32.43
CA PRO A 296 -17.63 -18.34 33.37
C PRO A 296 -17.77 -16.97 34.07
N PHE A 297 -18.69 -16.11 33.62
CA PHE A 297 -18.86 -14.76 34.14
C PHE A 297 -19.89 -14.67 35.28
N SER A 298 -19.95 -13.51 35.93
CA SER A 298 -20.85 -13.26 37.08
C SER A 298 -22.30 -13.59 36.74
N GLY A 299 -22.97 -14.28 37.67
CA GLY A 299 -24.33 -14.78 37.45
C GLY A 299 -24.43 -15.92 36.42
N HIS A 300 -23.33 -16.63 36.15
CA HIS A 300 -23.22 -17.68 35.13
C HIS A 300 -23.63 -17.22 33.72
N SER A 301 -23.33 -15.95 33.43
CA SER A 301 -23.62 -15.33 32.14
C SER A 301 -22.57 -15.68 31.09
N CYS A 302 -22.96 -15.57 29.82
CA CYS A 302 -22.08 -15.75 28.66
C CYS A 302 -21.82 -14.39 27.99
N ALA A 303 -20.64 -14.22 27.42
CA ALA A 303 -20.33 -13.05 26.61
C ALA A 303 -21.00 -13.16 25.22
N THR A 304 -21.21 -12.03 24.55
CA THR A 304 -21.75 -11.96 23.20
C THR A 304 -20.82 -11.17 22.29
N LEU A 305 -20.82 -11.49 21.00
CA LEU A 305 -19.94 -10.85 20.02
C LEU A 305 -20.12 -9.32 19.97
N GLN A 306 -21.35 -8.80 20.08
CA GLN A 306 -21.61 -7.36 19.98
C GLN A 306 -21.07 -6.54 21.17
N ARG A 307 -20.74 -7.20 22.28
CA ARG A 307 -20.20 -6.56 23.51
C ARG A 307 -18.91 -7.23 23.95
N LEU A 308 -18.17 -7.76 22.98
CA LEU A 308 -16.90 -8.41 23.26
C LEU A 308 -15.91 -7.38 23.79
N GLU A 309 -15.33 -7.66 24.94
CA GLU A 309 -14.26 -6.87 25.54
C GLU A 309 -12.98 -7.71 25.66
N PRO A 310 -11.78 -7.14 25.44
CA PRO A 310 -10.54 -7.91 25.41
C PRO A 310 -10.24 -8.75 26.67
N TRP A 311 -10.73 -8.36 27.85
CA TRP A 311 -10.49 -9.11 29.09
C TRP A 311 -11.29 -10.43 29.18
N GLN A 312 -12.28 -10.63 28.29
CA GLN A 312 -13.14 -11.81 28.27
C GLN A 312 -12.53 -13.00 27.54
N VAL A 313 -11.49 -12.77 26.72
CA VAL A 313 -10.82 -13.75 25.85
C VAL A 313 -9.45 -14.10 26.42
#